data_AF-A0A951DRD0-F1
#
_entry.id   AF-A0A951DRD0-F1
#
_cell.length_a   1.000
_cell.length_b   1.000
_cell.length_c   1.000
_cell.angle_alpha   90.00
_cell.angle_beta   90.00
_cell.angle_gamma   90.00
#
_symmetry.space_group_name_H-M   'P 1'
#
loop_
_entity.id
_entity.type
_entity.pdbx_description
1 polymer ?
#
loop_
_entity_poly.entity_id
_entity_poly.type
_entity_poly.pdbx_seq_one_letter_code
_entity_poly.pdbx_strand_id
1 'polypeptide(L)'
;MTDSAWSVWLDRFFDAYYARNPVNATFIGVHRYDDRLPDWSAEAREAEARALLASMPADAVGLDAELARGYLEIAAWEATSAQYGWGNPSLYTGEAVFGLLSLLVRPFAALDARLHSAGERLRAVPSFFRDAERILHDAPRAWCERARRECAGARLLLERGLPQLVDDRAQLRAAEEAWAAFARFDAFIETELL
;
A
#
# COMPACT_ATOMS: atom_id res chain seq x y z
N MET A 1 -32.69 15.19 -4.33
CA MET A 1 -32.68 14.82 -2.90
C MET A 1 -31.35 15.29 -2.37
N THR A 2 -31.32 16.10 -1.30
CA THR A 2 -30.08 16.48 -0.63
C THR A 2 -29.52 15.27 0.11
N ASP A 3 -28.25 14.96 -0.08
CA ASP A 3 -27.59 13.89 0.66
C ASP A 3 -27.63 14.17 2.17
N SER A 4 -27.85 13.12 2.96
CA SER A 4 -27.86 13.22 4.41
C SER A 4 -26.47 13.58 4.94
N ALA A 5 -26.38 14.17 6.13
CA ALA A 5 -25.08 14.42 6.77
C ALA A 5 -24.26 13.13 6.93
N TRP A 6 -24.93 11.99 7.15
CA TRP A 6 -24.33 10.67 7.16
C TRP A 6 -23.73 10.27 5.80
N SER A 7 -24.51 10.40 4.72
CA SER A 7 -24.05 10.08 3.36
C SER A 7 -22.82 10.89 2.97
N VAL A 8 -22.86 12.21 3.22
CA VAL A 8 -21.71 13.11 2.95
C VAL A 8 -20.49 12.74 3.80
N TRP A 9 -20.69 12.36 5.06
CA TRP A 9 -19.57 11.89 5.89
C TRP A 9 -18.97 10.59 5.36
N LEU A 10 -19.83 9.63 4.96
CA LEU A 10 -19.41 8.32 4.48
C LEU A 10 -18.62 8.43 3.16
N ASP A 11 -19.02 9.33 2.26
CA ASP A 11 -18.27 9.62 1.04
C ASP A 11 -16.84 10.11 1.36
N ARG A 12 -16.70 11.03 2.33
CA ARG A 12 -15.38 11.50 2.78
C ARG A 12 -14.56 10.40 3.45
N PHE A 13 -15.21 9.53 4.24
CA PHE A 13 -14.56 8.38 4.83
C PHE A 13 -13.99 7.45 3.75
N PHE A 14 -14.77 7.11 2.73
CA PHE A 14 -14.30 6.25 1.64
C PHE A 14 -13.24 6.92 0.77
N ASP A 15 -13.38 8.20 0.45
CA ASP A 15 -12.35 8.95 -0.27
C ASP A 15 -11.00 8.93 0.47
N ALA A 16 -11.01 9.14 1.80
CA ALA A 16 -9.81 9.03 2.62
C ALA A 16 -9.27 7.59 2.67
N TYR A 17 -10.14 6.61 2.90
CA TYR A 17 -9.77 5.20 2.95
C TYR A 17 -9.09 4.74 1.66
N TYR A 18 -9.65 5.05 0.49
CA TYR A 18 -9.06 4.63 -0.79
C TYR A 18 -7.75 5.37 -1.09
N ALA A 19 -7.65 6.65 -0.75
CA ALA A 19 -6.42 7.42 -0.93
C ALA A 19 -5.27 6.88 -0.06
N ARG A 20 -5.56 6.37 1.14
CA ARG A 20 -4.57 5.77 2.05
C ARG A 20 -4.22 4.33 1.74
N ASN A 21 -5.10 3.62 1.03
CA ASN A 21 -4.94 2.21 0.72
C ASN A 21 -5.05 1.97 -0.80
N PRO A 22 -4.21 2.62 -1.64
CA PRO A 22 -4.36 2.63 -3.09
C PRO A 22 -4.26 1.23 -3.73
N VAL A 23 -3.41 0.35 -3.21
CA VAL A 23 -3.30 -1.03 -3.70
C VAL A 23 -4.57 -1.82 -3.41
N ASN A 24 -5.10 -1.70 -2.19
CA ASN A 24 -6.37 -2.32 -1.85
C ASN A 24 -7.53 -1.73 -2.67
N ALA A 25 -7.54 -0.41 -2.87
CA ALA A 25 -8.52 0.27 -3.73
C ALA A 25 -8.52 -0.35 -5.15
N THR A 26 -7.35 -0.50 -5.78
CA THR A 26 -7.22 -1.22 -7.06
C THR A 26 -7.79 -2.63 -6.97
N PHE A 27 -7.45 -3.39 -5.94
CA PHE A 27 -7.86 -4.79 -5.78
C PHE A 27 -9.38 -4.97 -5.66
N ILE A 28 -10.05 -4.03 -4.98
CA ILE A 28 -11.51 -4.06 -4.79
C ILE A 28 -12.30 -3.33 -5.91
N GLY A 29 -11.62 -2.82 -6.93
CA GLY A 29 -12.24 -2.21 -8.13
C GLY A 29 -12.38 -0.68 -8.11
N VAL A 30 -11.71 0.00 -7.18
CA VAL A 30 -11.63 1.47 -7.13
C VAL A 30 -10.32 1.93 -7.78
N HIS A 31 -10.42 2.34 -9.05
CA HIS A 31 -9.28 2.60 -9.93
C HIS A 31 -8.77 4.06 -9.94
N ARG A 32 -9.18 4.89 -8.96
CA ARG A 32 -8.78 6.31 -8.88
C ARG A 32 -7.30 6.48 -8.48
N TYR A 33 -6.67 5.46 -7.89
CA TYR A 33 -5.33 5.53 -7.30
C TYR A 33 -4.41 4.39 -7.77
N ASP A 34 -4.67 3.86 -8.97
CA ASP A 34 -3.94 2.72 -9.54
C ASP A 34 -2.43 2.98 -9.72
N ASP A 35 -2.05 4.25 -9.85
CA ASP A 35 -0.68 4.73 -10.04
C ASP A 35 0.12 4.89 -8.73
N ARG A 36 -0.50 4.65 -7.57
CA ARG A 36 0.10 4.97 -6.26
C ARG A 36 0.43 3.74 -5.44
N LEU A 37 1.52 3.84 -4.68
CA LEU A 37 1.78 3.03 -3.48
C LEU A 37 1.33 3.82 -2.24
N PRO A 38 0.99 3.14 -1.13
CA PRO A 38 0.58 3.83 0.08
C PRO A 38 1.71 4.63 0.71
N ASP A 39 1.32 5.71 1.39
CA ASP A 39 2.16 6.43 2.33
C ASP A 39 1.79 5.98 3.75
N TRP A 40 2.75 5.35 4.42
CA TRP A 40 2.62 4.77 5.75
C TRP A 40 3.25 5.62 6.85
N SER A 41 3.42 6.93 6.63
CA SER A 41 3.73 7.88 7.71
C SER A 41 2.65 7.83 8.82
N ALA A 42 3.10 7.67 10.07
CA ALA A 42 2.22 7.49 11.21
C ALA A 42 1.39 8.74 11.51
N GLU A 43 2.02 9.91 11.45
CA GLU A 43 1.43 11.19 11.88
C GLU A 43 0.22 11.57 11.00
N ALA A 44 0.35 11.41 9.68
CA ALA A 44 -0.71 11.73 8.74
C ALA A 44 -1.92 10.80 8.91
N ARG A 45 -1.67 9.51 9.16
CA ARG A 45 -2.72 8.50 9.36
C ARG A 45 -3.50 8.72 10.65
N GLU A 46 -2.79 9.00 11.75
CA GLU A 46 -3.44 9.30 13.02
C GLU A 46 -4.32 10.55 12.90
N ALA A 47 -3.76 11.64 12.35
CA ALA A 47 -4.47 12.91 12.24
C ALA A 47 -5.75 12.80 11.38
N GLU A 48 -5.66 12.11 10.24
CA GLU A 48 -6.81 11.89 9.35
C GLU A 48 -7.88 11.02 10.03
N ALA A 49 -7.48 9.92 10.69
CA ALA A 49 -8.40 9.04 11.40
C ALA A 49 -9.15 9.77 12.53
N ARG A 50 -8.43 10.54 13.34
CA ARG A 50 -9.02 11.36 14.42
C ARG A 50 -9.94 12.45 13.89
N ALA A 51 -9.59 13.10 12.77
CA ALA A 51 -10.43 14.13 12.16
C ALA A 51 -11.75 13.55 11.61
N LEU A 52 -11.70 12.35 11.00
CA LEU A 52 -12.91 11.65 10.53
C LEU A 52 -13.79 11.22 11.71
N LEU A 53 -13.21 10.67 12.78
CA LEU A 53 -13.94 10.33 14.01
C LEU A 53 -14.63 11.56 14.62
N ALA A 54 -13.90 12.67 14.75
CA ALA A 54 -14.42 13.89 15.36
C ALA A 54 -15.55 14.54 14.54
N SER A 55 -15.54 14.34 13.22
CA SER A 55 -16.56 14.89 12.32
C SER A 55 -17.72 13.93 12.02
N MET A 56 -17.72 12.73 12.61
CA MET A 56 -18.78 11.74 12.44
C MET A 56 -20.12 12.27 12.98
N PRO A 57 -21.21 12.23 12.19
CA PRO A 57 -22.52 12.70 12.64
C PRO A 57 -23.00 11.98 13.90
N ALA A 58 -23.62 12.71 14.82
CA ALA A 58 -24.09 12.16 16.10
C ALA A 58 -25.27 11.18 15.94
N ASP A 59 -26.01 11.29 14.85
CA ASP A 59 -27.11 10.41 14.45
C ASP A 59 -26.66 9.22 13.60
N ALA A 60 -25.35 9.04 13.37
CA ALA A 60 -24.80 7.89 12.69
C ALA A 60 -24.95 6.62 13.54
N VAL A 61 -25.85 5.73 13.11
CA VAL A 61 -26.21 4.49 13.82
C VAL A 61 -26.26 3.30 12.87
N GLY A 62 -26.21 2.08 13.42
CA GLY A 62 -26.26 0.83 12.67
C GLY A 62 -24.88 0.32 12.26
N LEU A 63 -24.87 -0.81 11.54
CA LEU A 63 -23.66 -1.59 11.28
C LEU A 63 -22.57 -0.80 10.53
N ASP A 64 -22.93 -0.01 9.51
CA ASP A 64 -21.95 0.76 8.74
C ASP A 64 -21.26 1.83 9.61
N ALA A 65 -22.01 2.46 10.52
CA ALA A 65 -21.46 3.41 11.47
C ALA A 65 -20.53 2.73 12.47
N GLU A 66 -20.90 1.54 12.97
CA GLU A 66 -20.05 0.73 13.85
C GLU A 66 -18.74 0.31 13.16
N LEU A 67 -18.81 -0.17 11.92
CA LEU A 67 -17.64 -0.58 11.14
C LEU A 67 -16.72 0.59 10.82
N ALA A 68 -17.26 1.72 10.37
CA ALA A 68 -16.46 2.90 10.05
C ALA A 68 -15.78 3.47 11.31
N ARG A 69 -16.51 3.55 12.44
CA ARG A 69 -15.95 3.97 13.72
C ARG A 69 -14.84 3.03 14.17
N GLY A 70 -15.09 1.73 14.19
CA GLY A 70 -14.12 0.72 14.60
C GLY A 70 -12.86 0.74 13.73
N TYR A 71 -13.02 0.90 12.41
CA TYR A 71 -11.89 1.06 11.50
C TYR A 71 -11.02 2.27 11.86
N LEU A 72 -11.63 3.44 12.07
CA LEU A 72 -10.89 4.66 12.38
C LEU A 72 -10.25 4.61 13.77
N GLU A 73 -10.89 4.00 14.75
CA GLU A 73 -10.33 3.79 16.09
C GLU A 73 -9.11 2.88 16.04
N ILE A 74 -9.19 1.77 15.28
CA ILE A 74 -8.05 0.88 15.05
C ILE A 74 -6.95 1.64 14.30
N ALA A 75 -7.26 2.36 13.23
CA ALA A 75 -6.27 3.10 12.45
C ALA A 75 -5.53 4.16 13.29
N ALA A 76 -6.25 4.89 14.15
CA ALA A 76 -5.65 5.86 15.07
C ALA A 76 -4.78 5.18 16.13
N TRP A 77 -5.22 4.03 16.66
CA TRP A 77 -4.44 3.26 17.63
C TRP A 77 -3.17 2.67 17.00
N GLU A 78 -3.28 2.04 15.83
CA GLU A 78 -2.16 1.44 15.09
C GLU A 78 -1.10 2.47 14.72
N ALA A 79 -1.50 3.69 14.32
CA ALA A 79 -0.56 4.77 13.99
C ALA A 79 0.32 5.17 15.19
N THR A 80 -0.16 4.99 16.43
CA THR A 80 0.60 5.26 17.66
C THR A 80 1.27 4.02 18.25
N SER A 81 1.05 2.85 17.65
CA SER A 81 1.57 1.58 18.15
C SER A 81 3.00 1.35 17.65
N ALA A 82 3.92 1.06 18.59
CA ALA A 82 5.32 0.84 18.26
C ALA A 82 5.60 -0.43 17.42
N GLN A 83 4.64 -1.36 17.33
CA GLN A 83 4.90 -2.69 16.76
C GLN A 83 3.85 -3.19 15.77
N TYR A 84 2.62 -2.66 15.77
CA TYR A 84 1.56 -3.26 14.97
C TYR A 84 1.63 -2.80 13.51
N GLY A 85 1.74 -3.75 12.58
CA GLY A 85 1.74 -3.54 11.13
C GLY A 85 3.05 -3.02 10.55
N TRP A 86 3.50 -1.85 11.01
CA TRP A 86 4.59 -1.09 10.37
C TRP A 86 5.99 -1.62 10.67
N GLY A 87 6.16 -2.38 11.75
CA GLY A 87 7.41 -3.07 12.10
C GLY A 87 7.64 -4.37 11.32
N ASN A 88 6.73 -4.75 10.44
CA ASN A 88 6.81 -6.01 9.69
C ASN A 88 7.40 -5.77 8.28
N PRO A 89 8.65 -6.20 7.99
CA PRO A 89 9.25 -6.02 6.67
C PRO A 89 8.45 -6.72 5.56
N SER A 90 7.72 -7.81 5.87
CA SER A 90 6.89 -8.53 4.88
C SER A 90 5.63 -7.77 4.48
N LEU A 91 5.20 -6.79 5.27
CA LEU A 91 4.13 -5.88 4.88
C LEU A 91 4.57 -5.06 3.66
N TYR A 92 5.80 -4.53 3.68
CA TYR A 92 6.34 -3.69 2.60
C TYR A 92 6.63 -4.49 1.34
N THR A 93 7.32 -5.64 1.45
CA THR A 93 7.58 -6.48 0.27
C THR A 93 6.30 -7.01 -0.34
N GLY A 94 5.34 -7.43 0.50
CA GLY A 94 4.02 -7.86 0.09
C GLY A 94 3.25 -6.77 -0.66
N GLU A 95 3.19 -5.56 -0.10
CA GLU A 95 2.48 -4.42 -0.71
C GLU A 95 3.10 -4.01 -2.05
N ALA A 96 4.43 -3.95 -2.15
CA ALA A 96 5.11 -3.61 -3.40
C ALA A 96 4.86 -4.65 -4.50
N VAL A 97 4.93 -5.96 -4.16
CA VAL A 97 4.67 -7.05 -5.11
C VAL A 97 3.19 -7.10 -5.49
N PHE A 98 2.28 -7.04 -4.51
CA PHE A 98 0.84 -7.11 -4.75
C PHE A 98 0.31 -5.85 -5.43
N GLY A 99 0.94 -4.70 -5.18
CA GLY A 99 0.71 -3.46 -5.91
C GLY A 99 0.91 -3.62 -7.42
N LEU A 100 1.90 -4.40 -7.85
CA LEU A 100 2.05 -4.74 -9.26
C LEU A 100 1.02 -5.78 -9.71
N LEU A 101 0.89 -6.87 -8.95
CA LEU A 101 0.01 -7.99 -9.33
C LEU A 101 -1.46 -7.56 -9.46
N SER A 102 -1.97 -6.72 -8.56
CA SER A 102 -3.37 -6.23 -8.56
C SER A 102 -3.75 -5.54 -9.87
N LEU A 103 -2.79 -4.91 -10.57
CA LEU A 103 -2.99 -4.30 -11.89
C LEU A 103 -2.97 -5.31 -13.03
N LEU A 104 -2.36 -6.49 -12.83
CA LEU A 104 -2.14 -7.49 -13.87
C LEU A 104 -3.16 -8.63 -13.83
N VAL A 105 -3.68 -8.97 -12.65
CA VAL A 105 -4.56 -10.14 -12.44
C VAL A 105 -5.97 -9.99 -13.03
N ARG A 106 -6.48 -8.78 -13.20
CA ARG A 106 -7.84 -8.52 -13.72
C ARG A 106 -7.79 -7.52 -14.90
N PRO A 107 -8.48 -7.81 -16.02
CA PRO A 107 -8.51 -6.92 -17.17
C PRO A 107 -9.59 -5.84 -17.01
N PHE A 108 -9.48 -4.98 -15.99
CA PHE A 108 -10.46 -3.91 -15.72
C PHE A 108 -10.31 -2.70 -16.68
N ALA A 109 -9.17 -2.61 -17.37
CA ALA A 109 -8.87 -1.60 -18.38
C ALA A 109 -7.96 -2.18 -19.48
N ALA A 110 -7.75 -1.42 -20.55
CA ALA A 110 -6.78 -1.76 -21.60
C ALA A 110 -5.40 -2.05 -20.97
N LEU A 111 -4.66 -3.00 -21.56
CA LEU A 111 -3.38 -3.45 -21.01
C LEU A 111 -2.41 -2.28 -20.82
N ASP A 112 -2.26 -1.42 -21.82
CA ASP A 112 -1.35 -0.27 -21.78
C ASP A 112 -1.66 0.69 -20.63
N ALA A 113 -2.94 0.93 -20.32
CA ALA A 113 -3.34 1.77 -19.21
C ALA A 113 -2.93 1.15 -17.85
N ARG A 114 -3.10 -0.17 -17.71
CA ARG A 114 -2.70 -0.90 -16.49
C ARG A 114 -1.18 -0.97 -16.35
N LEU A 115 -0.46 -1.15 -17.46
CA LEU A 115 1.00 -1.13 -17.50
C LEU A 115 1.57 0.25 -17.20
N HIS A 116 0.89 1.32 -17.61
CA HIS A 116 1.24 2.69 -17.23
C HIS A 116 1.19 2.87 -15.70
N SER A 117 0.07 2.52 -15.06
CA SER A 117 -0.07 2.56 -13.60
C SER A 117 0.95 1.67 -12.87
N ALA A 118 1.24 0.49 -13.44
CA ALA A 118 2.28 -0.40 -12.94
C ALA A 118 3.66 0.27 -13.00
N GLY A 119 3.97 0.97 -14.09
CA GLY A 119 5.20 1.76 -14.23
C GLY A 119 5.33 2.84 -13.14
N GLU A 120 4.25 3.56 -12.83
CA GLU A 120 4.26 4.55 -11.74
C GLU A 120 4.54 3.91 -10.37
N ARG A 121 3.87 2.78 -10.06
CA ARG A 121 4.14 2.02 -8.82
C ARG A 121 5.59 1.55 -8.75
N LEU A 122 6.15 1.03 -9.84
CA LEU A 122 7.56 0.59 -9.89
C LEU A 122 8.53 1.74 -9.59
N ARG A 123 8.29 2.94 -10.14
CA ARG A 123 9.11 4.12 -9.84
C ARG A 123 8.99 4.58 -8.38
N ALA A 124 7.88 4.30 -7.71
CA ALA A 124 7.67 4.62 -6.30
C ALA A 124 8.30 3.61 -5.33
N VAL A 125 8.57 2.36 -5.76
CA VAL A 125 9.16 1.31 -4.91
C VAL A 125 10.45 1.76 -4.19
N PRO A 126 11.43 2.41 -4.85
CA PRO A 126 12.65 2.84 -4.18
C PRO A 126 12.42 3.81 -3.02
N SER A 127 11.51 4.78 -3.14
CA SER A 127 11.17 5.68 -2.03
C SER A 127 10.41 4.94 -0.93
N PHE A 128 9.47 4.08 -1.33
CA PHE A 128 8.67 3.30 -0.39
C PHE A 128 9.53 2.42 0.53
N PHE A 129 10.56 1.75 0.01
CA PHE A 129 11.49 1.01 0.86
C PHE A 129 12.41 1.90 1.70
N ARG A 130 12.83 3.07 1.20
CA ARG A 130 13.58 4.02 2.05
C ARG A 130 12.74 4.54 3.22
N ASP A 131 11.43 4.64 3.07
CA ASP A 131 10.53 4.98 4.17
C ASP A 131 10.43 3.81 5.15
N ALA A 132 10.31 2.57 4.64
CA ALA A 132 10.30 1.35 5.45
C ALA A 132 11.57 1.21 6.31
N GLU A 133 12.74 1.42 5.72
CA GLU A 133 14.05 1.34 6.40
C GLU A 133 14.17 2.32 7.58
N ARG A 134 13.43 3.43 7.59
CA ARG A 134 13.41 4.38 8.73
C ARG A 134 12.52 3.94 9.88
N ILE A 135 11.57 3.04 9.60
CA ILE A 135 10.58 2.56 10.57
C ILE A 135 11.03 1.24 11.20
N LEU A 136 11.63 0.36 10.39
CA LEU A 136 12.00 -1.01 10.76
C LEU A 136 13.25 -1.04 11.64
N HIS A 137 13.15 -1.66 12.82
CA HIS A 137 14.27 -1.84 13.76
C HIS A 137 14.23 -3.19 14.48
N ASP A 138 13.10 -3.58 15.10
CA ASP A 138 12.96 -4.83 15.88
C ASP A 138 11.90 -5.77 15.29
N ALA A 139 12.20 -6.36 14.13
CA ALA A 139 11.27 -7.27 13.45
C ALA A 139 11.49 -8.74 13.86
N PRO A 140 10.43 -9.50 14.19
CA PRO A 140 10.50 -10.95 14.37
C PRO A 140 11.18 -11.67 13.19
N ARG A 141 12.11 -12.57 13.50
CA ARG A 141 12.88 -13.36 12.51
C ARG A 141 12.01 -13.99 11.41
N ALA A 142 10.86 -14.56 11.77
CA ALA A 142 9.95 -15.18 10.81
C ALA A 142 9.38 -14.19 9.77
N TRP A 143 9.18 -12.93 10.16
CA TRP A 143 8.75 -11.86 9.25
C TRP A 143 9.89 -11.43 8.31
N CYS A 144 11.10 -11.29 8.85
CA CYS A 144 12.30 -11.03 8.06
C CYS A 144 12.50 -12.14 7.01
N GLU A 145 12.53 -13.40 7.41
CA GLU A 145 12.69 -14.54 6.51
C GLU A 145 11.62 -14.59 5.41
N ARG A 146 10.37 -14.23 5.75
CA ARG A 146 9.31 -14.11 4.75
C ARG A 146 9.59 -12.98 3.76
N ALA A 147 9.92 -11.79 4.24
CA ALA A 147 10.23 -10.64 3.39
C ALA A 147 11.38 -10.95 2.42
N ARG A 148 12.43 -11.61 2.90
CA ARG A 148 13.55 -12.06 2.06
C ARG A 148 13.13 -13.02 0.94
N ARG A 149 12.25 -13.99 1.24
CA ARG A 149 11.66 -14.87 0.22
C ARG A 149 10.82 -14.09 -0.80
N GLU A 150 10.07 -13.09 -0.34
CA GLU A 150 9.29 -12.22 -1.22
C GLU A 150 10.18 -11.36 -2.12
N CYS A 151 11.33 -10.86 -1.64
CA CYS A 151 12.35 -10.19 -2.50
C CYS A 151 12.84 -11.12 -3.62
N ALA A 152 13.15 -12.38 -3.30
CA ALA A 152 13.53 -13.37 -4.32
C ALA A 152 12.41 -13.65 -5.33
N GLY A 153 11.15 -13.67 -4.88
CA GLY A 153 9.98 -13.77 -5.75
C GLY A 153 9.80 -12.53 -6.65
N ALA A 154 9.97 -11.33 -6.09
CA ALA A 154 9.91 -10.07 -6.82
C ALA A 154 10.92 -10.04 -7.96
N ARG A 155 12.13 -10.57 -7.75
CA ARG A 155 13.12 -10.73 -8.82
C ARG A 155 12.57 -11.48 -10.03
N LEU A 156 11.95 -12.63 -9.81
CA LEU A 156 11.41 -13.46 -10.90
C LEU A 156 10.31 -12.72 -11.66
N LEU A 157 9.45 -12.02 -10.93
CA LEU A 157 8.39 -11.20 -11.52
C LEU A 157 8.95 -10.03 -12.35
N LEU A 158 9.93 -9.30 -11.83
CA LEU A 158 10.47 -8.10 -12.48
C LEU A 158 11.46 -8.41 -13.61
N GLU A 159 12.38 -9.35 -13.42
CA GLU A 159 13.39 -9.69 -14.43
C GLU A 159 12.86 -10.60 -15.54
N ARG A 160 11.83 -11.43 -15.25
CA ARG A 160 11.33 -12.43 -16.22
C ARG A 160 9.87 -12.24 -16.57
N GLY A 161 9.01 -11.93 -15.61
CA GLY A 161 7.58 -11.81 -15.85
C GLY A 161 7.21 -10.56 -16.64
N LEU A 162 7.60 -9.39 -16.14
CA LEU A 162 7.21 -8.11 -16.71
C LEU A 162 7.70 -7.89 -18.16
N PRO A 163 8.94 -8.27 -18.54
CA PRO A 163 9.41 -8.13 -19.93
C PRO A 163 8.64 -8.97 -20.95
N GLN A 164 7.82 -9.94 -20.51
CA GLN A 164 6.93 -10.68 -21.41
C GLN A 164 5.63 -9.91 -21.74
N LEU A 165 5.33 -8.86 -20.97
CA LEU A 165 4.11 -8.06 -21.09
C LEU A 165 4.39 -6.64 -21.63
N VAL A 166 5.65 -6.20 -21.58
CA VAL A 166 6.07 -4.82 -21.80
C VAL A 166 7.28 -4.79 -22.73
N ASP A 167 7.23 -3.97 -23.77
CA ASP A 167 8.36 -3.63 -24.64
C ASP A 167 8.87 -2.18 -24.44
N ASP A 168 8.14 -1.36 -23.67
CA ASP A 168 8.53 0.01 -23.36
C ASP A 168 9.80 0.09 -22.51
N ARG A 169 10.83 0.74 -23.05
CA ARG A 169 12.13 0.86 -22.39
C ARG A 169 12.09 1.65 -21.10
N ALA A 170 11.15 2.59 -20.91
CA ALA A 170 11.07 3.35 -19.67
C ALA A 170 10.47 2.50 -18.53
N GLN A 171 9.47 1.69 -18.84
CA GLN A 171 8.91 0.72 -17.89
C GLN A 171 9.91 -0.38 -17.53
N LEU A 172 10.68 -0.89 -18.49
CA LEU A 172 11.73 -1.87 -18.21
C LEU A 172 12.82 -1.29 -17.28
N ARG A 173 13.24 -0.04 -17.49
CA ARG A 173 14.15 0.65 -16.55
C ARG A 173 13.55 0.84 -15.16
N ALA A 174 12.27 1.20 -15.07
CA ALA A 174 11.59 1.30 -13.77
C ALA A 174 11.55 -0.05 -13.04
N ALA A 175 11.40 -1.16 -13.77
CA ALA A 175 11.46 -2.50 -13.21
C ALA A 175 12.87 -2.87 -12.70
N GLU A 176 13.92 -2.51 -13.45
CA GLU A 176 15.32 -2.67 -13.02
C GLU A 176 15.62 -1.86 -11.74
N GLU A 177 15.15 -0.61 -11.67
CA GLU A 177 15.31 0.25 -10.49
C GLU A 177 14.54 -0.28 -9.27
N ALA A 178 13.30 -0.74 -9.48
CA ALA A 178 12.50 -1.39 -8.45
C ALA A 178 13.18 -2.67 -7.94
N TRP A 179 13.69 -3.50 -8.84
CA TRP A 179 14.45 -4.70 -8.46
C TRP A 179 15.70 -4.34 -7.64
N ALA A 180 16.47 -3.35 -8.06
CA ALA A 180 17.62 -2.88 -7.29
C ALA A 180 17.21 -2.40 -5.88
N ALA A 181 16.01 -1.83 -5.74
CA ALA A 181 15.46 -1.47 -4.44
C ALA A 181 15.08 -2.70 -3.59
N PHE A 182 14.45 -3.72 -4.16
CA PHE A 182 14.20 -5.00 -3.46
C PHE A 182 15.51 -5.66 -3.00
N ALA A 183 16.56 -5.65 -3.84
CA ALA A 183 17.86 -6.22 -3.49
C ALA A 183 18.52 -5.47 -2.32
N ARG A 184 18.44 -4.13 -2.31
CA ARG A 184 18.92 -3.32 -1.17
C ARG A 184 18.10 -3.58 0.10
N PHE A 185 16.78 -3.71 -0.04
CA PHE A 185 15.91 -3.99 1.10
C PHE A 185 16.15 -5.39 1.69
N ASP A 186 16.40 -6.41 0.85
CA ASP A 186 16.83 -7.75 1.32
C ASP A 186 18.14 -7.68 2.11
N ALA A 187 19.12 -6.91 1.61
CA ALA A 187 20.38 -6.70 2.32
C ALA A 187 20.19 -5.97 3.65
N PHE A 188 19.34 -4.93 3.70
CA PHE A 188 18.96 -4.25 4.94
C PHE A 188 18.33 -5.21 5.95
N ILE A 189 17.39 -6.06 5.53
CA ILE A 189 16.78 -7.06 6.40
C ILE A 189 17.85 -8.01 6.97
N GLU A 190 18.83 -8.40 6.15
CA GLU A 190 19.92 -9.28 6.57
C GLU A 190 20.88 -8.62 7.57
N THR A 191 21.23 -7.35 7.37
CA THR A 191 22.27 -6.69 8.17
C THR A 191 21.73 -6.00 9.41
N GLU A 192 20.52 -5.44 9.34
CA GLU A 192 19.96 -4.60 10.41
C GLU A 192 18.87 -5.30 11.23
N LEU A 193 18.19 -6.34 10.69
CA LEU A 193 17.04 -6.97 11.36
C LEU A 193 17.24 -8.44 11.78
N LEU A 194 18.37 -9.08 11.46
CA LEU A 194 18.60 -10.53 11.67
C LEU A 194 19.87 -10.87 12.44
#